data_AF-A0A352UFI3-F1
#
_entry.id   AF-A0A352UFI3-F1
#
_cell.length_a   1.000
_cell.length_b   1.000
_cell.length_c   1.000
_cell.angle_alpha   90.00
_cell.angle_beta   90.00
_cell.angle_gamma   90.00
#
_symmetry.space_group_name_H-M   'P 1'
#
loop_
_entity.id
_entity.type
_entity.pdbx_description
1 polymer ?
#
loop_
_entity_poly.entity_id
_entity_poly.type
_entity_poly.pdbx_seq_one_letter_code
_entity_poly.pdbx_strand_id
1 'polypeptide(L)'
;MLTQVTAGSVIGFFGKRVQAITNNMLQRNLVHVLASDTHFPDGPRSPKLGIGINSASKFVGQDAAMAMVVNTPKAILEDSSFEVARPRERVAIRRWWKFWG
;
A
#
# COMPACT_ATOMS: atom_id res chain seq x y z
N MET A 1 3.21 -1.41 -15.72
CA MET A 1 2.89 -0.11 -15.10
C MET A 1 3.11 -0.22 -13.60
N LEU A 2 3.75 0.79 -13.00
CA LEU A 2 3.95 0.88 -11.55
C LEU A 2 2.95 1.85 -10.93
N THR A 3 2.78 1.75 -9.62
CA THR A 3 1.82 2.56 -8.86
C THR A 3 2.41 2.92 -7.51
N GLN A 4 2.16 4.16 -7.10
CA GLN A 4 2.52 4.68 -5.79
C GLN A 4 1.23 4.96 -5.01
N VAL A 5 1.25 4.69 -3.71
CA VAL A 5 0.21 5.16 -2.77
C VAL A 5 0.82 5.92 -1.61
N THR A 6 0.06 6.86 -1.08
CA THR A 6 0.48 7.70 0.04
C THR A 6 0.35 6.96 1.36
N ALA A 7 1.36 7.00 2.22
CA ALA A 7 1.36 6.35 3.54
C ALA A 7 0.15 6.76 4.41
N GLY A 8 -0.24 8.04 4.34
CA GLY A 8 -1.46 8.56 4.97
C GLY A 8 -2.74 7.81 4.56
N SER A 9 -2.82 7.35 3.30
CA SER A 9 -3.96 6.58 2.79
C SER A 9 -4.05 5.21 3.45
N VAL A 10 -2.92 4.55 3.71
CA VAL A 10 -2.86 3.22 4.36
C VAL A 10 -3.32 3.29 5.81
N ILE A 11 -2.91 4.33 6.54
CA ILE A 11 -3.24 4.51 7.96
C ILE A 11 -4.61 5.17 8.18
N GLY A 12 -5.33 5.51 7.10
CA GLY A 12 -6.67 6.08 7.15
C GLY A 12 -6.75 7.57 7.44
N PHE A 13 -5.64 8.29 7.26
CA PHE A 13 -5.56 9.73 7.49
C PHE A 13 -6.55 10.51 6.59
N PHE A 14 -6.73 10.08 5.33
CA PHE A 14 -7.67 10.69 4.38
C PHE A 14 -9.08 10.08 4.43
N GLY A 15 -9.43 9.43 5.54
CA GLY A 15 -10.74 8.87 5.79
C GLY A 15 -10.92 7.40 5.36
N LYS A 16 -11.97 6.78 5.89
CA LYS A 16 -12.22 5.33 5.81
C LYS A 16 -12.36 4.80 4.38
N ARG A 17 -12.94 5.59 3.47
CA ARG A 17 -13.12 5.18 2.06
C ARG A 17 -11.77 5.05 1.35
N VAL A 18 -10.89 6.03 1.51
CA VAL A 18 -9.54 6.02 0.94
C VAL A 18 -8.72 4.87 1.53
N GLN A 19 -8.84 4.64 2.84
CA GLN A 19 -8.19 3.51 3.50
C GLN A 19 -8.64 2.17 2.93
N ALA A 20 -9.95 1.95 2.78
CA ALA A 20 -10.49 0.71 2.28
C ALA A 20 -10.02 0.39 0.85
N ILE A 21 -9.99 1.40 -0.03
CA ILE A 21 -9.50 1.25 -1.40
C ILE A 21 -7.99 0.94 -1.40
N THR A 22 -7.21 1.68 -0.61
CA THR A 22 -5.75 1.49 -0.52
C THR A 22 -5.40 0.09 0.00
N ASN A 23 -6.09 -0.37 1.04
CA ASN A 23 -5.92 -1.71 1.59
C ASN A 23 -6.29 -2.78 0.56
N ASN A 24 -7.35 -2.56 -0.24
CA ASN A 24 -7.70 -3.49 -1.31
C ASN A 24 -6.62 -3.57 -2.39
N MET A 25 -6.00 -2.44 -2.75
CA MET A 25 -4.89 -2.42 -3.70
C MET A 25 -3.67 -3.16 -3.15
N LEU A 26 -3.31 -2.94 -1.88
CA LEU A 26 -2.20 -3.65 -1.22
C LEU A 26 -2.43 -5.17 -1.19
N GLN A 27 -3.61 -5.62 -0.77
CA GLN A 27 -3.97 -7.05 -0.75
C GLN A 27 -3.86 -7.72 -2.12
N ARG A 28 -4.06 -6.94 -3.18
CA ARG A 28 -4.06 -7.40 -4.56
C ARG A 28 -2.71 -7.24 -5.26
N ASN A 29 -1.65 -6.89 -4.53
CA ASN A 29 -0.33 -6.59 -5.09
C ASN A 29 -0.38 -5.51 -6.19
N LEU A 30 -1.24 -4.50 -6.05
CA LEU A 30 -1.40 -3.41 -7.01
C LEU A 30 -0.69 -2.13 -6.59
N VAL A 31 0.16 -2.20 -5.55
CA VAL A 31 0.95 -1.09 -5.04
C VAL A 31 2.41 -1.51 -5.10
N HIS A 32 3.25 -0.65 -5.67
CA HIS A 32 4.67 -0.96 -5.90
C HIS A 32 5.59 -0.02 -5.14
N VAL A 33 5.12 1.20 -4.85
CA VAL A 33 5.81 2.22 -4.06
C VAL A 33 4.90 2.75 -2.97
N LEU A 34 5.46 2.89 -1.77
CA LEU A 34 4.83 3.60 -0.65
C LEU A 34 5.64 4.87 -0.37
N ALA A 35 5.03 6.03 -0.53
CA ALA A 35 5.68 7.32 -0.27
C ALA A 35 4.89 8.14 0.75
N SER A 36 5.56 9.06 1.45
CA SER A 36 4.90 9.87 2.48
C SER A 36 4.00 10.96 1.90
N ASP A 37 4.36 11.49 0.72
CA ASP A 37 3.69 12.65 0.10
C ASP A 37 3.65 13.85 1.08
N THR A 38 4.78 14.06 1.76
CA THR A 38 4.94 15.04 2.84
C THR A 38 4.93 16.46 2.30
N HIS A 39 4.22 17.35 2.98
CA HIS A 39 4.20 18.79 2.70
C HIS A 39 4.58 19.65 3.91
N PHE A 40 4.56 19.06 5.13
CA PHE A 40 4.87 19.76 6.38
C PHE A 40 5.69 18.86 7.31
N PRO A 41 6.48 19.41 8.24
CA PRO A 41 7.21 18.61 9.24
C PRO A 41 6.25 17.91 10.23
N ASP A 42 5.10 18.52 10.52
CA ASP A 42 4.08 18.00 11.43
C ASP A 42 2.66 18.10 10.82
N GLY A 43 1.66 17.68 11.60
CA GLY A 43 0.26 17.78 11.19
C GLY A 43 -0.16 16.84 10.05
N PRO A 44 -1.22 17.20 9.29
CA PRO A 44 -1.91 16.34 8.35
C PRO A 44 -1.08 15.72 7.21
N ARG A 45 0.01 16.39 6.80
CA ARG A 45 0.86 15.96 5.68
C ARG A 45 2.31 15.82 6.14
N SER A 46 2.48 15.28 7.35
CA SER A 46 3.78 14.95 7.95
C SER A 46 4.33 13.61 7.43
N PRO A 47 5.65 13.36 7.54
CA PRO A 47 6.29 12.15 7.01
C PRO A 47 5.97 10.88 7.83
N LYS A 48 4.72 10.41 7.77
CA LYS A 48 4.23 9.23 8.49
C LYS A 48 4.64 7.88 7.84
N LEU A 49 5.82 7.81 7.24
CA LEU A 49 6.23 6.67 6.42
C LEU A 49 6.44 5.39 7.23
N GLY A 50 7.06 5.47 8.42
CA GLY A 50 7.29 4.30 9.28
C GLY A 50 5.99 3.60 9.72
N ILE A 51 4.98 4.37 10.13
CA ILE A 51 3.66 3.81 10.49
C ILE A 51 2.96 3.24 9.23
N GLY A 52 3.16 3.88 8.08
CA GLY A 52 2.73 3.40 6.78
C GLY A 52 3.29 2.01 6.45
N ILE A 53 4.60 1.79 6.62
CA ILE A 53 5.26 0.49 6.41
C ILE A 53 4.64 -0.57 7.31
N ASN A 54 4.54 -0.30 8.62
CA ASN A 54 3.97 -1.23 9.60
C ASN A 54 2.50 -1.58 9.32
N SER A 55 1.75 -0.67 8.70
CA SER A 55 0.36 -0.91 8.32
C SER A 55 0.27 -1.68 7.01
N ALA A 56 1.14 -1.37 6.04
CA ALA A 56 1.20 -2.07 4.76
C ALA A 56 1.67 -3.52 4.91
N SER A 57 2.61 -3.79 5.82
CA SER A 57 3.16 -5.14 6.04
C SER A 57 2.10 -6.16 6.46
N LYS A 58 1.00 -5.72 7.06
CA LYS A 58 -0.17 -6.57 7.40
C LYS A 58 -0.87 -7.14 6.17
N PHE A 59 -0.68 -6.55 4.98
CA PHE A 59 -1.31 -6.97 3.74
C PHE A 59 -0.36 -7.69 2.79
N VAL A 60 0.91 -7.24 2.74
CA VAL A 60 1.89 -7.73 1.76
C VAL A 60 3.07 -8.48 2.39
N GLY A 61 3.19 -8.50 3.72
CA GLY A 61 4.37 -9.01 4.44
C GLY A 61 5.42 -7.93 4.67
N GLN A 62 6.31 -8.16 5.64
CA GLN A 62 7.32 -7.18 6.06
C GLN A 62 8.31 -6.87 4.93
N ASP A 63 8.84 -7.89 4.27
CA ASP A 63 9.84 -7.72 3.22
C ASP A 63 9.29 -6.96 2.02
N ALA A 64 8.07 -7.27 1.59
CA ALA A 64 7.42 -6.56 0.49
C ALA A 64 7.11 -5.10 0.86
N ALA A 65 6.63 -4.84 2.08
CA ALA A 65 6.39 -3.47 2.56
C ALA A 65 7.69 -2.64 2.62
N MET A 66 8.81 -3.27 3.03
CA MET A 66 10.12 -2.62 3.02
C MET A 66 10.60 -2.37 1.59
N ALA A 67 10.43 -3.35 0.68
CA ALA A 67 10.78 -3.20 -0.73
C ALA A 67 10.04 -2.03 -1.38
N MET A 68 8.77 -1.80 -1.05
CA MET A 68 7.98 -0.65 -1.55
C MET A 68 8.55 0.72 -1.15
N VAL A 69 9.36 0.80 -0.09
CA VAL A 69 9.94 2.06 0.40
C VAL A 69 11.42 2.20 0.09
N VAL A 70 12.15 1.08 0.02
CA VAL A 70 13.61 1.08 -0.16
C VAL A 70 13.98 0.55 -1.53
N ASN A 71 13.68 -0.72 -1.82
CA ASN A 71 14.25 -1.43 -2.96
C ASN A 71 13.66 -0.94 -4.29
N THR A 72 12.33 -0.86 -4.40
CA THR A 72 11.66 -0.40 -5.61
C THR A 72 11.99 1.05 -5.93
N PRO A 73 11.90 2.01 -4.98
CA PRO A 73 12.34 3.39 -5.24
C PRO A 73 13.82 3.50 -5.62
N LYS A 74 14.70 2.73 -4.99
CA LYS A 74 16.13 2.70 -5.35
C LYS A 74 16.34 2.23 -6.79
N ALA A 75 15.69 1.15 -7.20
CA ALA A 75 15.80 0.65 -8.57
C ALA A 75 15.27 1.65 -9.61
N ILE A 76 14.19 2.38 -9.29
CA ILE A 76 13.69 3.49 -10.13
C ILE A 76 14.75 4.60 -10.26
N LEU A 77 15.39 4.99 -9.16
CA LEU A 77 16.43 6.03 -9.17
C LEU A 77 17.68 5.62 -9.94
N GLU A 78 18.01 4.33 -9.91
CA GLU A 78 19.19 3.76 -10.57
C GLU A 78 18.91 3.31 -12.02
N ASP A 79 17.69 3.50 -12.53
CA ASP A 79 17.23 2.98 -13.82
C ASP A 79 17.54 1.48 -14.02
N SER A 80 17.41 0.71 -12.94
CA SER A 80 17.71 -0.72 -12.94
C SER A 80 16.46 -1.58 -12.97
N SER A 81 16.58 -2.79 -13.52
CA SER A 81 15.50 -3.76 -13.56
C SER A 81 15.17 -4.28 -12.15
N PHE A 82 13.89 -4.43 -11.84
CA PHE A 82 13.43 -5.05 -10.59
C PHE A 82 12.13 -5.82 -10.84
N GLU A 83 11.87 -6.78 -9.96
CA GLU A 83 10.66 -7.59 -9.99
C GLU A 83 9.67 -7.13 -8.93
N VAL A 84 8.38 -7.20 -9.27
CA VAL A 84 7.29 -6.94 -8.34
C VAL A 84 6.34 -8.13 -8.30
N ALA A 85 5.69 -8.32 -7.16
CA ALA A 85 4.74 -9.41 -7.00
C ALA A 85 3.60 -9.29 -8.03
N ARG A 86 3.25 -10.40 -8.67
CA ARG A 86 2.16 -10.43 -9.64
C ARG A 86 0.83 -10.02 -8.98
N PRO A 87 -0.06 -9.32 -9.71
CA PRO A 87 -1.40 -8.99 -9.23
C PRO A 87 -2.15 -10.22 -8.74
N ARG A 88 -2.85 -10.10 -7.60
CA ARG A 88 -3.74 -11.12 -7.06
C ARG A 88 -5.19 -10.78 -7.42
N GLU A 89 -5.95 -11.80 -7.77
CA GLU A 89 -7.39 -11.64 -7.95
C GLU A 89 -8.08 -11.24 -6.65
N ARG A 90 -9.23 -10.58 -6.80
CA ARG A 90 -10.05 -10.24 -5.65
C ARG A 90 -10.68 -11.53 -5.10
N VAL A 91 -10.32 -11.92 -3.88
CA VAL A 91 -11.04 -12.97 -3.18
C VAL A 91 -12.45 -12.47 -2.89
N ALA A 92 -13.46 -13.09 -3.50
CA ALA A 92 -14.85 -12.75 -3.27
C ALA A 92 -15.23 -13.03 -1.81
N ILE A 93 -15.71 -12.01 -1.09
CA ILE A 93 -16.27 -12.20 0.25
C ILE A 93 -17.54 -13.03 0.10
N ARG A 94 -17.51 -14.31 0.48
CA ARG A 94 -18.70 -15.15 0.57
C ARG A 94 -19.64 -14.53 1.58
N ARG A 95 -20.76 -13.99 1.10
CA ARG A 95 -21.82 -13.45 1.96
C ARG A 95 -22.59 -14.62 2.55
N TRP A 96 -22.44 -14.83 3.86
CA TRP A 96 -23.08 -15.93 4.59
C TRP A 96 -24.62 -15.93 4.44
N TRP A 97 -25.24 -14.76 4.30
CA TRP A 97 -26.68 -14.60 4.04
C TRP A 97 -27.17 -15.21 2.71
N LYS A 98 -26.29 -15.43 1.72
CA LYS A 98 -26.66 -16.04 0.43
C LYS A 98 -26.90 -17.56 0.51
N PHE A 99 -26.68 -18.17 1.67
CA PHE A 99 -26.96 -19.59 1.92
C PHE A 99 -28.28 -19.83 2.67
N TRP A 100 -29.02 -18.76 3.01
CA TRP A 100 -30.30 -18.80 3.75
C TRP A 100 -31.44 -18.20 2.91
N GLY A 101 -31.36 -18.36 1.59
CA GLY A 101 -32.42 -17.98 0.64
C GLY A 101 -32.86 -19.19 -0.16
#